data_AF-A0A369QMD4-F1
#
_entry.id   AF-A0A369QMD4-F1
#
_cell.length_a   1.000
_cell.length_b   1.000
_cell.length_c   1.000
_cell.angle_alpha   90.00
_cell.angle_beta   90.00
_cell.angle_gamma   90.00
#
_symmetry.space_group_name_H-M   'P 1'
#
loop_
_entity.id
_entity.type
_entity.pdbx_description
1 polymer ?
#
loop_
_entity_poly.entity_id
_entity_poly.type
_entity_poly.pdbx_seq_one_letter_code
_entity_poly.pdbx_strand_id
1 'polypeptide(L)'
;MGANPYKPQPIRNYITYRLTGQVNQDKETLHLAQAEIRKQKIQNDTLNGVHFYFEDKAKYRSLVKVFDICLEENVKYFYHSKVISGFSTSRNLKKNL
;
A
#
# COMPACT_ATOMS: atom_id res chain seq x y z
N MET A 1 9.35 23.15 17.39
CA MET A 1 10.35 22.21 16.86
C MET A 1 9.78 21.56 15.61
N GLY A 2 10.24 21.95 14.42
CA GLY A 2 9.77 21.35 13.16
C GLY A 2 10.42 19.99 12.94
N ALA A 3 9.62 18.97 12.60
CA ALA A 3 10.17 17.66 12.26
C ALA A 3 11.07 17.78 11.03
N ASN A 4 12.28 17.21 11.09
CA ASN A 4 13.19 17.14 9.95
C ASN A 4 12.52 16.35 8.80
N PRO A 5 12.25 16.97 7.64
CA PRO A 5 11.57 16.31 6.52
C PRO A 5 12.42 15.21 5.86
N TYR A 6 13.71 15.11 6.22
CA TYR A 6 14.66 14.14 5.68
C TYR A 6 14.94 12.97 6.61
N LYS A 7 14.11 12.71 7.62
CA LYS A 7 14.26 11.48 8.41
C LYS A 7 14.07 10.27 7.47
N PRO A 8 15.09 9.40 7.29
CA PRO A 8 14.97 8.25 6.42
C PRO A 8 13.80 7.41 6.91
N GLN A 9 12.87 7.10 6.00
CA GLN A 9 11.73 6.26 6.35
C GLN A 9 12.23 4.85 6.68
N PRO A 10 11.71 4.21 7.74
CA PRO A 10 12.06 2.83 8.02
C PRO A 10 11.74 1.97 6.79
N ILE A 11 12.67 1.08 6.44
CA ILE A 11 12.46 0.12 5.36
C ILE A 11 11.32 -0.80 5.81
N ARG A 12 10.23 -0.83 5.05
CA ARG A 12 9.06 -1.67 5.32
C ARG A 12 8.89 -2.70 4.21
N ASN A 13 8.28 -3.84 4.53
CA ASN A 13 7.78 -4.75 3.50
C ASN A 13 6.41 -4.25 3.04
N TYR A 14 6.21 -4.15 1.72
CA TYR A 14 4.95 -3.67 1.16
C TYR A 14 4.14 -4.79 0.53
N ILE A 15 2.87 -4.87 0.91
CA ILE A 15 1.87 -5.63 0.16
C ILE A 15 1.34 -4.71 -0.92
N THR A 16 1.49 -5.12 -2.18
CA THR A 16 1.07 -4.31 -3.33
C THR A 16 -0.32 -4.71 -3.80
N TYR A 17 -1.23 -3.74 -3.87
CA TYR A 17 -2.56 -3.87 -4.47
C TYR A 17 -2.59 -3.13 -5.80
N ARG A 18 -2.91 -3.84 -6.89
CA ARG A 18 -2.90 -3.31 -8.25
C ARG A 18 -4.30 -2.89 -8.67
N LEU A 19 -4.46 -1.65 -9.11
CA LEU A 19 -5.70 -1.11 -9.64
C LEU A 19 -5.57 -1.04 -11.16
N THR A 20 -6.35 -1.85 -11.87
CA THR A 20 -6.22 -2.12 -13.32
C THR A 20 -7.19 -1.27 -14.15
N GLY A 21 -8.14 -0.61 -13.49
CA GLY A 21 -9.22 0.13 -14.13
C GLY A 21 -10.47 -0.69 -14.41
N GLN A 22 -10.46 -1.99 -14.06
CA GLN A 22 -11.64 -2.84 -14.07
C GLN A 22 -12.47 -2.61 -12.82
N VAL A 23 -13.63 -1.97 -12.96
CA VAL A 23 -14.41 -1.41 -11.83
C VAL A 23 -14.69 -2.44 -10.72
N ASN A 24 -15.12 -3.65 -11.07
CA ASN A 24 -15.46 -4.66 -10.06
C ASN A 24 -14.20 -5.21 -9.37
N GLN A 25 -13.14 -5.48 -10.14
CA GLN A 25 -11.88 -5.96 -9.61
C GLN A 25 -11.20 -4.91 -8.72
N ASP A 26 -11.19 -3.65 -9.15
CA ASP A 26 -10.64 -2.53 -8.36
C ASP A 26 -11.43 -2.38 -7.05
N LYS A 27 -12.76 -2.54 -7.08
CA LYS A 27 -13.60 -2.47 -5.87
C LYS A 27 -13.23 -3.55 -4.85
N GLU A 28 -13.08 -4.79 -5.29
CA GLU A 28 -12.66 -5.90 -4.43
C GLU A 28 -11.23 -5.68 -3.91
N THR A 29 -10.33 -5.24 -4.78
CA THR A 29 -8.94 -4.92 -4.44
C THR A 29 -8.85 -3.85 -3.36
N LEU A 30 -9.63 -2.77 -3.50
CA LEU A 30 -9.72 -1.68 -2.52
C LEU A 30 -10.27 -2.18 -1.18
N HIS A 31 -11.28 -3.05 -1.21
CA HIS A 31 -11.84 -3.64 0.01
C HIS A 31 -10.81 -4.49 0.77
N LEU A 32 -10.06 -5.34 0.05
CA LEU A 32 -8.99 -6.14 0.64
C LEU A 32 -7.86 -5.26 1.20
N ALA A 33 -7.49 -4.20 0.49
CA ALA A 33 -6.46 -3.27 0.95
C ALA A 33 -6.88 -2.53 2.23
N GLN A 34 -8.14 -2.08 2.31
CA GLN A 34 -8.67 -1.45 3.52
C GLN A 34 -8.64 -2.41 4.72
N ALA A 35 -9.06 -3.67 4.51
CA ALA A 35 -9.01 -4.68 5.56
C ALA A 35 -7.58 -4.93 6.06
N GLU A 36 -6.60 -4.95 5.15
CA GLU A 36 -5.18 -5.12 5.49
C GLU A 36 -4.62 -3.92 6.26
N ILE A 37 -4.94 -2.68 5.86
CA ILE A 37 -4.56 -1.47 6.61
C ILE A 37 -5.13 -1.54 8.03
N ARG A 38 -6.42 -1.89 8.16
CA ARG A 38 -7.09 -2.00 9.46
C ARG A 38 -6.45 -3.06 10.34
N LYS A 39 -6.11 -4.22 9.77
CA LYS A 39 -5.41 -5.30 10.47
C LYS A 39 -4.05 -4.84 10.98
N GLN A 40 -3.23 -4.22 10.13
CA GLN A 40 -1.91 -3.70 10.50
C GLN A 40 -2.02 -2.67 11.63
N LYS A 41 -3.02 -1.78 11.57
CA LYS A 41 -3.32 -0.80 12.61
C LYS A 41 -3.67 -1.46 13.95
N ILE A 42 -4.59 -2.43 13.96
CA ILE A 42 -4.99 -3.15 15.18
C ILE A 42 -3.79 -3.89 15.81
N GLN A 43 -2.90 -4.43 14.97
CA GLN A 43 -1.71 -5.15 15.41
C GLN A 43 -0.55 -4.24 15.80
N ASN A 44 -0.68 -2.92 15.68
CA ASN A 44 0.41 -1.95 15.81
C ASN A 44 1.64 -2.32 14.95
N ASP A 45 1.40 -2.89 13.76
CA ASP A 45 2.47 -3.31 12.86
C ASP A 45 3.14 -2.09 12.21
N THR A 46 4.43 -1.92 12.50
CA THR A 46 5.25 -0.84 11.94
C THR A 46 6.23 -1.33 10.88
N LEU A 47 6.34 -2.65 10.66
CA LEU A 47 7.29 -3.28 9.73
C LEU A 47 6.69 -3.48 8.35
N ASN A 48 5.36 -3.61 8.28
CA ASN A 48 4.64 -3.77 7.03
C ASN A 48 3.93 -2.48 6.61
N GLY A 49 3.56 -2.42 5.34
CA GLY A 49 2.78 -1.33 4.77
C GLY A 49 2.00 -1.79 3.54
N VAL A 50 1.09 -0.93 3.11
CA VAL A 50 0.27 -1.15 1.92
C VAL A 50 0.74 -0.19 0.82
N HIS A 51 0.92 -0.74 -0.39
CA HIS A 51 1.31 0.01 -1.57
C HIS A 51 0.23 -0.15 -2.65
N PHE A 52 -0.28 0.97 -3.15
CA PHE A 52 -1.23 0.97 -4.26
C PHE A 52 -0.50 1.25 -5.57
N TYR A 53 -0.58 0.31 -6.50
CA TYR A 53 -0.06 0.48 -7.85
C TYR A 53 -1.22 0.74 -8.81
N PHE A 54 -1.17 1.88 -9.51
CA PHE A 54 -2.18 2.27 -10.48
C PHE A 54 -1.64 1.99 -11.88
N GLU A 55 -2.32 1.13 -12.64
CA GLU A 55 -2.01 0.93 -14.05
C GLU A 55 -2.50 2.11 -14.90
N ASP A 56 -2.02 2.20 -16.14
CA ASP A 56 -2.36 3.31 -17.06
C ASP A 56 -3.87 3.47 -17.29
N LYS A 57 -4.63 2.37 -17.18
CA LYS A 57 -6.08 2.35 -17.36
C LYS A 57 -6.87 2.56 -16.05
N ALA A 58 -6.17 2.66 -14.91
CA ALA A 58 -6.79 2.87 -13.61
C ALA A 58 -7.63 4.15 -13.63
N LYS A 59 -8.83 4.08 -13.06
CA LYS A 59 -9.72 5.23 -13.05
C LYS A 59 -9.29 6.20 -11.95
N TYR A 60 -9.36 7.49 -12.23
CA TYR A 60 -9.13 8.54 -11.23
C TYR A 60 -9.98 8.33 -9.96
N ARG A 61 -11.21 7.82 -10.12
CA ARG A 61 -12.08 7.44 -9.00
C ARG A 61 -11.45 6.41 -8.06
N SER A 62 -10.65 5.47 -8.58
CA SER A 62 -9.94 4.49 -7.76
C SER A 62 -8.88 5.19 -6.89
N LEU A 63 -8.19 6.22 -7.41
CA LEU A 63 -7.26 7.03 -6.63
C LEU A 63 -7.97 7.82 -5.52
N VAL A 64 -9.09 8.47 -5.84
CA VAL A 64 -9.91 9.16 -4.83
C VAL A 64 -10.31 8.18 -3.71
N LYS A 65 -10.73 6.96 -4.08
CA LYS A 65 -11.09 5.94 -3.10
C LYS A 65 -9.93 5.48 -2.21
N VAL A 66 -8.70 5.43 -2.72
CA VAL A 66 -7.52 5.17 -1.88
C VAL A 66 -7.35 6.26 -0.82
N PHE A 67 -7.55 7.54 -1.18
CA PHE A 67 -7.51 8.63 -0.20
C PHE A 67 -8.65 8.56 0.82
N ASP A 68 -9.88 8.26 0.37
CA ASP A 68 -11.02 8.03 1.26
C ASP A 68 -10.69 6.94 2.30
N ILE A 69 -10.15 5.79 1.86
CA ILE A 69 -9.74 4.69 2.75
C ILE A 69 -8.68 5.15 3.75
N CYS A 70 -7.65 5.89 3.30
CA CYS A 70 -6.61 6.40 4.18
C CYS A 70 -7.17 7.35 5.26
N LEU A 71 -8.16 8.17 4.90
CA LEU A 71 -8.85 9.07 5.83
C LEU A 71 -9.70 8.27 6.84
N GLU A 72 -10.50 7.32 6.35
CA GLU A 72 -11.35 6.45 7.17
C GLU A 72 -10.51 5.64 8.19
N GLU A 73 -9.39 5.10 7.75
CA GLU A 73 -8.49 4.32 8.62
C GLU A 73 -7.54 5.20 9.46
N ASN A 74 -7.57 6.53 9.29
CA ASN A 74 -6.72 7.49 9.99
C ASN A 74 -5.23 7.18 9.81
N VAL A 75 -4.82 6.96 8.56
CA VAL A 75 -3.43 6.69 8.18
C VAL A 75 -2.59 7.95 8.39
N LYS A 76 -1.54 7.85 9.21
CA LYS A 76 -0.71 9.00 9.60
C LYS A 76 0.24 9.48 8.51
N TYR A 77 0.70 8.58 7.65
CA TYR A 77 1.71 8.87 6.64
C TYR A 77 1.35 8.20 5.32
N PHE A 78 1.29 8.99 4.27
CA PHE A 78 1.28 8.52 2.89
C PHE A 78 2.45 9.17 2.16
N TYR A 79 3.09 8.45 1.26
CA TYR A 79 4.15 8.97 0.42
C TYR A 79 3.98 8.40 -0.97
N HIS A 80 4.27 9.23 -1.97
CA HIS A 80 4.43 8.74 -3.32
C HIS A 80 5.73 7.93 -3.37
N SER A 81 5.63 6.65 -3.69
CA SER A 81 6.80 5.83 -3.96
C SER A 81 7.18 5.99 -5.43
N LYS A 82 8.42 6.42 -5.70
CA LYS A 82 9.02 6.18 -7.01
C LYS A 82 9.38 4.71 -7.07
N VAL A 83 8.46 3.86 -7.53
CA VAL A 83 8.81 2.48 -7.85
C VAL A 83 9.75 2.53 -9.05
N ILE A 84 11.04 2.36 -8.78
CA ILE A 84 11.99 1.86 -9.77
C ILE A 84 11.43 0.51 -10.22
N SER A 85 11.21 0.36 -11.52
CA SER A 85 10.75 -0.84 -12.22
C SER A 85 11.71 -2.04 -12.02
N GLY A 86 11.84 -2.56 -10.80
CA GLY A 86 12.93 -3.48 -10.47
C GLY A 86 12.80 -4.40 -9.26
N PHE A 87 11.66 -4.49 -8.58
CA PHE A 87 11.51 -5.48 -7.48
C PHE A 87 10.24 -6.31 -7.59
N SER A 88 10.29 -7.28 -8.50
CA SER A 88 9.60 -8.55 -8.36
C SER A 88 10.66 -9.63 -8.20
N THR A 89 10.92 -10.08 -6.96
CA THR A 89 11.19 -11.50 -6.73
C THR A 89 10.69 -11.90 -5.36
N SER A 90 9.69 -12.77 -5.36
CA SER A 90 9.27 -13.60 -4.25
C SER A 90 10.49 -14.13 -3.48
N ARG A 91 10.57 -13.85 -2.17
CA ARG A 91 11.38 -14.67 -1.26
C ARG A 91 10.71 -16.05 -1.20
N ASN A 92 11.13 -16.95 -2.07
CA ASN A 92 10.89 -18.37 -1.91
C ASN A 92 11.48 -18.79 -0.55
N LEU A 93 10.62 -19.17 0.39
CA LEU A 93 11.03 -20.06 1.48
C LEU A 93 11.54 -21.35 0.84
N LYS A 94 12.87 -21.49 0.71
CA LYS A 94 13.45 -22.83 0.71
C LYS A 94 13.28 -23.37 2.13
N LYS A 95 12.27 -24.23 2.28
CA LYS A 95 12.16 -25.15 3.41
C LYS A 95 13.50 -25.88 3.56
N ASN A 96 14.08 -25.81 4.75
CA ASN A 96 15.00 -26.84 5.23
C ASN A 96 14.25 -28.17 5.25
N LEU A 97 14.79 -29.16 4.54
CA LEU A 97 14.81 -30.59 4.85
C LEU A 97 15.67 -31.29 3.78
#